data_AF-A0A954L3G9-F1
#
_entry.id   AF-A0A954L3G9-F1
#
_cell.length_a   1.000
_cell.length_b   1.000
_cell.length_c   1.000
_cell.angle_alpha   90.00
_cell.angle_beta   90.00
_cell.angle_gamma   90.00
#
_symmetry.space_group_name_H-M   'P 1'
#
loop_
_entity.id
_entity.type
_entity.pdbx_description
1 polymer ?
#
loop_
_entity_poly.entity_id
_entity_poly.type
_entity_poly.pdbx_seq_one_letter_code
_entity_poly.pdbx_strand_id
1 'polypeptide(L)'
;MRFVVDCIFRRRERRLILFASVVVMCVGAATAEEAAPRLQRVRHQVEGLEQTISGRIVVQAVDGGLLLETRDGQFVTVLPQNLVDNESTDEEFRSCTAEELAAQLQAEFGAGFEIVSTRRYVIATN
;
A
#
# COMPACT_ATOMS: atom_id res chain seq x y z
N MET A 1 9.92 4.23 -27.09
CA MET A 1 10.19 4.74 -28.45
C MET A 1 10.70 6.17 -28.26
N ARG A 2 12.02 6.43 -28.29
CA ARG A 2 12.85 6.63 -29.50
C ARG A 2 12.19 7.66 -30.42
N PHE A 3 12.95 8.69 -30.82
CA PHE A 3 12.52 9.90 -31.56
C PHE A 3 11.82 10.89 -30.60
N VAL A 4 12.50 11.85 -29.99
CA VAL A 4 13.09 13.03 -30.64
C VAL A 4 14.42 13.37 -29.95
N VAL A 5 15.42 12.54 -30.22
CA VAL A 5 16.84 12.79 -29.97
C VAL A 5 17.39 13.53 -31.20
N ASP A 6 16.76 14.66 -31.55
CA ASP A 6 17.03 15.35 -32.83
C ASP A 6 17.16 16.88 -32.71
N CYS A 7 17.23 17.44 -31.50
CA CYS A 7 17.21 18.90 -31.35
C CYS A 7 18.56 19.57 -31.01
N ILE A 8 19.68 18.84 -30.87
CA ILE A 8 20.93 19.47 -30.40
C ILE A 8 22.17 19.15 -31.28
N PHE A 9 22.01 18.52 -32.45
CA PHE A 9 23.14 18.17 -33.31
C PHE A 9 23.48 19.23 -34.38
N ARG A 10 23.70 20.49 -33.99
CA ARG A 10 24.32 21.48 -34.91
C ARG A 10 24.92 22.70 -34.21
N ARG A 11 26.08 22.56 -33.54
CA ARG A 11 27.11 23.62 -33.54
C ARG A 11 28.47 23.17 -32.98
N ARG A 12 29.31 22.75 -33.92
CA ARG A 12 30.71 23.17 -34.13
C ARG A 12 31.63 23.20 -32.89
N GLU A 13 32.47 22.17 -32.84
CA GLU A 13 33.68 21.98 -32.05
C GLU A 13 34.61 23.21 -32.03
N ARG A 14 35.14 23.52 -30.83
CA ARG A 14 36.54 23.87 -30.52
C ARG A 14 36.61 24.55 -29.15
N ARG A 15 37.57 24.13 -28.31
CA ARG A 15 37.85 24.51 -26.89
C ARG A 15 37.19 23.54 -25.90
N LEU A 16 37.73 22.34 -25.68
CA LEU A 16 39.02 22.03 -25.01
C LEU A 16 39.11 22.72 -23.63
N ILE A 17 39.11 21.89 -22.58
CA ILE A 17 39.53 22.16 -21.20
C ILE A 17 38.60 23.09 -20.40
N LEU A 18 37.55 22.56 -19.74
CA LEU A 18 36.96 23.10 -18.48
C LEU A 18 35.62 22.44 -18.06
N PHE A 19 35.40 21.14 -18.20
CA PHE A 19 34.19 20.50 -17.62
C PHE A 19 34.49 19.19 -16.87
N ALA A 20 35.75 19.03 -16.42
CA ALA A 20 36.16 17.94 -15.54
C ALA A 20 35.75 18.16 -14.06
N SER A 21 35.04 19.24 -13.71
CA SER A 21 34.69 19.55 -12.31
C SER A 21 33.22 19.39 -11.93
N VAL A 22 32.31 19.02 -12.85
CA VAL A 22 30.86 18.87 -12.55
C VAL A 22 30.46 17.40 -12.37
N VAL A 23 31.42 16.53 -12.02
CA VAL A 23 31.18 15.09 -11.81
C VAL A 23 31.09 14.73 -10.31
N VAL A 24 31.32 15.67 -9.39
CA VAL A 24 31.52 15.35 -7.95
C VAL A 24 30.34 15.69 -7.03
N MET A 25 29.25 16.31 -7.50
CA MET A 25 28.26 16.90 -6.59
C MET A 25 26.82 16.42 -6.81
N CYS A 26 26.57 15.10 -6.77
CA CYS A 26 25.22 14.53 -6.60
C CYS A 26 25.26 13.09 -6.02
N VAL A 27 26.27 12.75 -5.20
CA VAL A 27 26.28 11.49 -4.43
C VAL A 27 25.78 11.77 -3.02
N GLY A 28 24.55 12.28 -2.94
CA GLY A 28 23.80 12.43 -1.71
C GLY A 28 22.54 11.59 -1.84
N ALA A 29 22.69 10.26 -1.78
CA ALA A 29 21.56 9.36 -1.67
C ALA A 29 20.94 9.58 -0.28
N ALA A 30 19.98 10.50 -0.19
CA ALA A 30 19.09 10.57 0.94
C ALA A 30 18.27 9.27 0.93
N THR A 31 18.64 8.33 1.80
CA THR A 31 17.77 7.22 2.18
C THR A 31 16.58 7.85 2.90
N ALA A 32 15.53 8.18 2.15
CA ALA A 32 14.22 8.39 2.74
C ALA A 32 13.85 7.05 3.39
N GLU A 33 14.03 6.96 4.70
CA GLU A 33 13.45 5.90 5.50
C GLU A 33 11.93 6.08 5.35
N GLU A 34 11.34 5.33 4.42
CA GLU A 34 9.92 5.34 4.18
C GLU A 34 9.27 4.78 5.44
N ALA A 35 8.77 5.69 6.29
CA ALA A 35 8.15 5.32 7.56
C ALA A 35 7.10 4.26 7.28
N ALA A 36 7.20 3.12 7.98
CA ALA A 36 6.29 2.01 7.76
C ALA A 36 4.84 2.51 7.88
N PRO A 37 3.95 2.11 6.95
CA PRO A 37 2.55 2.51 7.04
C PRO A 37 1.99 2.07 8.38
N ARG A 38 1.25 2.96 9.07
CA ARG A 38 0.62 2.62 10.34
C ARG A 38 -0.66 1.84 10.11
N LEU A 39 -0.95 0.92 11.04
CA LEU A 39 -2.23 0.25 11.07
C LEU A 39 -3.31 1.24 11.53
N GLN A 40 -4.45 1.16 10.89
CA GLN A 40 -5.58 2.05 11.09
C GLN A 40 -6.82 1.22 11.38
N ARG A 41 -7.53 1.59 12.43
CA ARG A 41 -8.78 0.97 12.85
C ARG A 41 -9.92 1.88 12.44
N VAL A 42 -10.70 1.43 11.47
CA VAL A 42 -11.87 2.16 10.96
C VAL A 42 -13.13 1.46 11.39
N ARG A 43 -14.03 2.21 12.03
CA ARG A 43 -15.38 1.77 12.35
C ARG A 43 -16.34 2.35 11.33
N HIS A 44 -17.16 1.49 10.73
CA HIS A 44 -18.13 1.90 9.73
C HIS A 44 -19.41 1.08 9.83
N GLN A 45 -20.49 1.61 9.27
CA GLN A 45 -21.78 0.92 9.21
C GLN A 45 -21.96 0.22 7.86
N VAL A 46 -22.37 -1.04 7.91
CA VAL A 46 -22.78 -1.86 6.77
C VAL A 46 -24.16 -2.40 7.07
N GLU A 47 -25.14 -2.06 6.24
CA GLU A 47 -26.54 -2.53 6.41
C GLU A 47 -27.13 -2.25 7.81
N GLY A 48 -26.70 -1.14 8.44
CA GLY A 48 -27.13 -0.75 9.78
C GLY A 48 -26.42 -1.45 10.94
N LEU A 49 -25.44 -2.31 10.65
CA LEU A 49 -24.56 -2.94 11.63
C LEU A 49 -23.20 -2.22 11.67
N GLU A 50 -22.71 -1.91 12.87
CA GLU A 50 -21.37 -1.37 13.04
C GLU A 50 -20.33 -2.49 12.93
N GLN A 51 -19.36 -2.28 12.06
CA GLN A 51 -18.24 -3.19 11.82
C GLN A 51 -16.92 -2.43 11.98
N THR A 52 -15.91 -3.14 12.48
CA THR A 52 -14.55 -2.60 12.65
C THR A 52 -13.62 -3.31 11.68
N ILE A 53 -12.91 -2.54 10.86
CA ILE A 53 -11.92 -3.03 9.92
C ILE A 53 -10.56 -2.45 10.27
N SER A 54 -9.53 -3.29 10.25
CA SER A 54 -8.14 -2.87 10.46
C SER A 54 -7.36 -2.97 9.15
N GLY A 55 -6.67 -1.91 8.77
CA GLY A 55 -5.93 -1.84 7.52
C GLY A 55 -5.04 -0.61 7.42
N ARG A 56 -4.49 -0.33 6.23
CA ARG A 56 -3.85 0.97 5.93
C ARG A 56 -4.74 1.77 5.00
N ILE A 57 -4.84 3.09 5.19
CA ILE A 57 -5.43 3.96 4.17
C ILE A 57 -4.47 4.04 2.99
N VAL A 58 -4.98 3.66 1.82
CA VAL A 58 -4.26 3.75 0.54
C VAL A 58 -4.60 5.06 -0.15
N VAL A 59 -5.88 5.47 -0.08
CA VAL A 59 -6.36 6.73 -0.66
C VAL A 59 -7.41 7.34 0.27
N GLN A 60 -7.27 8.64 0.51
CA GLN A 60 -8.35 9.47 1.04
C GLN A 60 -8.92 10.30 -0.12
N ALA A 61 -10.21 10.12 -0.38
CA ALA A 61 -10.91 10.84 -1.44
C ALA A 61 -11.28 12.27 -0.98
N VAL A 62 -11.50 13.16 -1.96
CA VAL A 62 -11.79 14.59 -1.72
C VAL A 62 -13.13 14.78 -0.99
N ASP A 63 -14.06 13.85 -1.17
CA ASP A 63 -15.37 13.81 -0.51
C ASP A 63 -15.30 13.27 0.93
N GLY A 64 -14.12 12.85 1.40
CA GLY A 64 -13.92 12.26 2.72
C GLY A 64 -14.09 10.74 2.75
N GLY A 65 -14.32 10.08 1.61
CA GLY A 65 -14.28 8.62 1.51
C GLY A 65 -12.88 8.05 1.71
N LEU A 66 -12.79 6.81 2.19
CA LEU A 66 -11.53 6.12 2.44
C LEU A 66 -11.44 4.83 1.62
N LEU A 67 -10.29 4.60 1.00
CA LEU A 67 -9.91 3.30 0.47
C LEU A 67 -8.88 2.68 1.40
N LEU A 68 -9.28 1.59 2.06
CA LEU A 68 -8.42 0.84 2.97
C LEU A 68 -7.96 -0.46 2.34
N GLU A 69 -6.71 -0.81 2.56
CA GLU A 69 -6.18 -2.15 2.33
C GLU A 69 -6.10 -2.88 3.67
N THR A 70 -6.83 -3.98 3.80
CA THR A 70 -6.84 -4.81 5.00
C THR A 70 -5.58 -5.68 5.08
N ARG A 71 -5.32 -6.29 6.23
CA ARG A 71 -4.13 -7.14 6.41
C ARG A 71 -4.15 -8.41 5.55
N ASP A 72 -5.34 -8.89 5.16
CA ASP A 72 -5.53 -9.99 4.21
C ASP A 72 -5.41 -9.57 2.73
N GLY A 73 -5.19 -8.28 2.46
CA GLY A 73 -4.95 -7.73 1.12
C GLY A 73 -6.22 -7.37 0.36
N GLN A 74 -7.38 -7.33 1.02
CA GLN A 74 -8.60 -6.82 0.41
C GLN A 74 -8.62 -5.29 0.40
N PHE A 75 -9.20 -4.72 -0.65
CA PHE A 75 -9.45 -3.29 -0.72
C PHE A 75 -10.91 -3.00 -0.37
N VAL A 76 -11.11 -2.25 0.70
CA VAL A 76 -12.43 -1.88 1.22
C VAL A 76 -12.64 -0.39 1.06
N THR A 77 -13.74 -0.01 0.42
CA THR A 77 -14.14 1.39 0.29
C THR A 77 -15.13 1.74 1.41
N VAL A 78 -14.77 2.72 2.23
CA VAL A 78 -15.65 3.28 3.27
C VAL A 78 -16.15 4.63 2.81
N LEU A 79 -17.46 4.71 2.57
CA LEU A 79 -18.14 5.96 2.22
C LEU A 79 -18.18 6.89 3.45
N PRO A 80 -18.07 8.21 3.26
CA PRO A 80 -18.04 9.17 4.37
C PRO A 80 -19.29 9.10 5.24
N GLN A 81 -20.46 8.83 4.65
CA GLN A 81 -21.74 8.67 5.37
C GLN A 81 -21.82 7.41 6.24
N ASN A 82 -20.98 6.40 5.96
CA ASN A 82 -20.93 5.15 6.72
C ASN A 82 -19.78 5.16 7.72
N LEU A 83 -18.87 6.13 7.66
CA LEU A 83 -17.72 6.25 8.55
C LEU A 83 -18.20 6.72 9.93
N VAL A 84 -18.00 5.87 10.95
CA VAL A 84 -18.33 6.18 12.34
C VAL A 84 -17.12 6.77 13.04
N ASP A 85 -15.96 6.13 12.87
CA ASP A 85 -14.72 6.51 13.53
C ASP A 85 -13.49 6.06 12.74
N ASN A 86 -12.40 6.78 12.91
CA ASN A 86 -11.13 6.49 12.29
C ASN A 86 -9.97 6.76 13.26
N GLU A 87 -9.33 5.70 13.73
CA GLU A 87 -8.25 5.74 14.71
C GLU A 87 -6.95 5.21 14.09
N SER A 88 -5.87 6.00 14.14
CA SER A 88 -4.52 5.49 13.85
C SER A 88 -4.02 4.75 15.09
N THR A 89 -3.52 3.53 14.91
CA THR A 89 -2.84 2.82 15.99
C THR A 89 -1.33 3.11 15.96
N ASP A 90 -0.64 2.74 17.04
CA ASP A 90 0.83 2.78 17.11
C ASP A 90 1.49 1.54 16.48
N GLU A 91 0.70 0.62 15.93
CA GLU A 91 1.18 -0.60 15.29
C GLU A 91 1.57 -0.33 13.83
N GLU A 92 2.63 -0.98 13.37
CA GLU A 92 2.98 -0.99 11.95
C GLU A 92 2.03 -1.91 11.17
N PHE A 93 1.58 -1.45 10.01
CA PHE A 93 0.82 -2.28 9.09
C PHE A 93 1.71 -3.39 8.53
N ARG A 94 1.28 -4.64 8.75
CA ARG A 94 1.88 -5.84 8.16
C ARG A 94 0.79 -6.74 7.63
N SER A 95 0.99 -7.25 6.42
CA SER A 95 0.14 -8.28 5.83
C SER A 95 0.08 -9.50 6.76
N CYS A 96 -1.06 -10.19 6.76
CA CYS A 96 -1.23 -11.42 7.53
C CYS A 96 -0.19 -12.46 7.10
N THR A 97 0.35 -13.16 8.09
CA THR A 97 1.03 -14.43 7.88
C THR A 97 0.02 -15.50 7.42
N ALA A 98 0.52 -16.61 6.86
CA ALA A 98 -0.35 -17.71 6.45
C ALA A 98 -1.15 -18.29 7.64
N GLU A 99 -0.56 -18.34 8.83
CA GLU A 99 -1.19 -18.83 10.05
C GLU A 99 -2.30 -17.87 10.53
N GLU A 100 -2.03 -16.56 10.54
CA GLU A 100 -3.04 -15.55 10.89
C GLU A 100 -4.21 -15.55 9.90
N LEU A 101 -3.93 -15.64 8.61
CA LEU A 101 -4.96 -15.71 7.57
C LEU A 101 -5.79 -16.99 7.70
N ALA A 102 -5.15 -18.13 7.98
CA ALA A 102 -5.85 -19.39 8.21
C ALA A 102 -6.78 -19.32 9.42
N ALA A 103 -6.32 -18.73 10.54
CA ALA A 103 -7.12 -18.54 11.73
C ALA A 103 -8.31 -17.59 11.48
N GLN A 104 -8.08 -16.51 10.73
CA GLN A 104 -9.13 -15.56 10.34
C GLN A 104 -10.21 -16.24 9.48
N LEU A 105 -9.81 -16.97 8.44
CA LEU A 105 -10.75 -17.71 7.57
C LEU A 105 -11.53 -18.77 8.36
N GLN A 106 -10.87 -19.49 9.28
CA GLN A 106 -11.53 -20.47 10.13
C GLN A 106 -12.59 -19.83 11.05
N ALA A 107 -12.30 -18.64 11.59
CA ALA A 107 -13.23 -17.89 12.43
C ALA A 107 -14.42 -17.33 11.64
N GLU A 108 -14.19 -16.90 10.39
CA GLU A 108 -15.22 -16.34 9.51
C GLU A 108 -16.17 -17.40 8.96
N PHE A 109 -15.64 -18.53 8.47
CA PHE A 109 -16.43 -19.57 7.82
C PHE A 109 -16.85 -20.71 8.76
N GLY A 110 -16.21 -20.84 9.92
CA GLY A 110 -16.54 -21.84 10.94
C GLY A 110 -16.07 -23.26 10.60
N ALA A 111 -16.36 -24.20 11.49
CA ALA A 111 -15.84 -25.59 11.46
C ALA A 111 -16.31 -26.45 10.25
N GLY A 112 -17.23 -25.93 9.43
CA GLY A 112 -17.66 -26.60 8.21
C GLY A 112 -16.66 -26.49 7.05
N PHE A 113 -15.66 -25.61 7.14
CA PHE A 113 -14.64 -25.42 6.12
C PHE A 113 -13.31 -26.01 6.57
N GLU A 114 -12.65 -26.73 5.65
CA GLU A 114 -11.27 -27.18 5.79
C GLU A 114 -10.32 -26.10 5.28
N ILE A 115 -9.29 -25.78 6.07
CA ILE A 115 -8.25 -24.81 5.68
C ILE A 115 -7.02 -25.54 5.14
N VAL A 116 -6.72 -25.34 3.86
CA VAL A 116 -5.55 -25.89 3.18
C VAL A 116 -4.53 -24.79 2.95
N SER A 117 -3.36 -24.90 3.56
CA SER A 117 -2.24 -23.97 3.38
C SER A 117 -1.18 -24.57 2.44
N THR A 118 -0.80 -23.80 1.44
CA THR A 118 0.29 -24.11 0.50
C THR A 118 1.40 -23.06 0.65
N ARG A 119 2.47 -23.16 -0.15
CA ARG A 119 3.56 -22.18 -0.14
C ARG A 119 3.11 -20.73 -0.44
N ARG A 120 2.01 -20.54 -1.17
CA ARG A 120 1.58 -19.21 -1.67
C ARG A 120 0.12 -18.87 -1.40
N TYR A 121 -0.66 -19.83 -0.90
CA TYR A 121 -2.10 -19.69 -0.75
C TYR A 121 -2.56 -20.32 0.56
N VAL A 122 -3.54 -19.68 1.19
CA VAL A 122 -4.39 -20.27 2.23
C VAL A 122 -5.79 -20.34 1.63
N ILE A 123 -6.38 -21.53 1.62
CA ILE A 123 -7.64 -21.82 0.94
C ILE A 123 -8.62 -22.40 1.97
N ALA A 124 -9.84 -21.86 2.03
CA ALA A 124 -10.96 -22.48 2.74
C ALA A 124 -11.83 -23.25 1.73
N THR A 125 -12.11 -24.53 1.98
CA THR A 125 -12.89 -25.41 1.09
C THR A 125 -13.90 -26.26 1.88
N ASN A 126 -15.02 -26.64 1.26
CA ASN A 126 -16.04 -27.56 1.79
C ASN A 126 -16.63 -28.37 0.62
#